data_AF-A0A853BI49-F1
#
_entry.id   AF-A0A853BI49-F1
#
_cell.length_a   1.000
_cell.length_b   1.000
_cell.length_c   1.000
_cell.angle_alpha   90.00
_cell.angle_beta   90.00
_cell.angle_gamma   90.00
#
_symmetry.space_group_name_H-M   'P 1'
#
loop_
_entity.id
_entity.type
_entity.pdbx_description
1 polymer ?
#
loop_
_entity_poly.entity_id
_entity_poly.type
_entity_poly.pdbx_seq_one_letter_code
_entity_poly.pdbx_strand_id
1 'polypeptide(L)'
;MMRVLYLIFNEGYTATADDRLARVDLTREAIRLTRMLHAALADDPEATGLLALMLLTESRRAARTADGDLVPLDEQDRTMWDRDLIAEGTALIDGVWNRGQAGPYQLQAAIAAVHAAASTPDQTDWAQIAVLYLWLERLTPTAPVRLSRVVAVAHAHGPARGLALLDDLNQRHHLDRHPLTRQREHAVRAHLLQMTGDTARAAALYRQAADLTANRVEQRYLLGRAGDLA
;
A
#
# COMPACT_ATOMS: atom_id res chain seq x y z
N MET A 1 -1.67 21.97 0.99
CA MET A 1 -0.61 21.72 -0.02
C MET A 1 -0.19 20.25 -0.06
N MET A 2 0.37 19.67 1.00
CA MET A 2 0.80 18.26 1.06
C MET A 2 -0.25 17.23 0.60
N ARG A 3 -1.50 17.38 1.06
CA ARG A 3 -2.61 16.51 0.63
C ARG A 3 -2.90 16.61 -0.88
N VAL A 4 -2.72 17.78 -1.48
CA VAL A 4 -2.92 17.99 -2.92
C VAL A 4 -1.78 17.35 -3.70
N LEU A 5 -0.53 17.51 -3.25
CA LEU A 5 0.64 16.85 -3.85
C LEU A 5 0.51 15.32 -3.77
N TYR A 6 0.08 14.78 -2.64
CA TYR A 6 -0.16 13.34 -2.48
C TYR A 6 -1.30 12.83 -3.37
N LEU A 7 -2.36 13.61 -3.55
CA LEU A 7 -3.44 13.27 -4.47
C LEU A 7 -2.99 13.29 -5.94
N ILE A 8 -2.22 14.30 -6.36
CA ILE A 8 -1.64 14.37 -7.72
C ILE A 8 -0.71 13.18 -7.97
N PHE A 9 0.12 12.83 -6.98
CA PHE A 9 0.99 11.65 -7.07
C PHE A 9 0.18 10.35 -7.17
N ASN A 10 -0.87 10.20 -6.35
CA ASN A 10 -1.76 9.04 -6.42
C ASN A 10 -2.52 8.97 -7.75
N GLU A 11 -3.02 10.07 -8.29
CA GLU A 11 -3.70 10.11 -9.60
C GLU A 11 -2.75 9.72 -10.75
N GLY A 12 -1.51 10.21 -10.73
CA GLY A 12 -0.46 9.77 -11.66
C GLY A 12 -0.05 8.30 -11.50
N TYR A 13 -0.33 7.71 -10.33
CA TYR A 13 -0.08 6.31 -10.00
C TYR A 13 -1.29 5.38 -10.30
N THR A 14 -2.54 5.88 -10.24
CA THR A 14 -3.78 5.07 -10.38
C THR A 14 -4.48 5.15 -11.74
N ALA A 15 -4.12 6.07 -12.65
CA ALA A 15 -4.81 6.26 -13.92
C ALA A 15 -4.66 5.07 -14.91
N THR A 16 -5.75 4.79 -15.66
CA THR A 16 -5.94 3.66 -16.58
C THR A 16 -4.98 3.65 -17.78
N ALA A 17 -4.91 2.50 -18.46
CA ALA A 17 -3.88 2.08 -19.41
C ALA A 17 -3.53 3.04 -20.56
N ASP A 18 -4.39 3.97 -20.94
CA ASP A 18 -4.25 4.75 -22.18
C ASP A 18 -3.27 5.94 -22.14
N ASP A 19 -2.80 6.40 -20.97
CA ASP A 19 -1.88 7.55 -20.94
C ASP A 19 -0.64 7.29 -20.07
N ARG A 20 0.25 6.41 -20.55
CA ARG A 20 1.49 6.06 -19.83
C ARG A 20 2.48 7.24 -19.74
N LEU A 21 2.46 8.16 -20.69
CA LEU A 21 3.36 9.31 -20.74
C LEU A 21 2.91 10.40 -19.75
N ALA A 22 1.62 10.78 -19.72
CA ALA A 22 1.14 11.76 -18.74
C ALA A 22 1.30 11.28 -17.29
N ARG A 23 1.24 9.96 -17.03
CA ARG A 23 1.52 9.36 -15.70
C ARG A 23 2.94 9.63 -15.20
N VAL A 24 3.93 9.53 -16.09
CA VAL A 24 5.35 9.77 -15.77
C VAL A 24 5.58 11.22 -15.40
N ASP A 25 4.98 12.12 -16.17
CA ASP A 25 5.21 13.55 -16.02
C ASP A 25 4.55 14.08 -14.74
N LEU A 26 3.37 13.57 -14.36
CA LEU A 26 2.69 13.95 -13.11
C LEU A 26 3.41 13.47 -11.85
N THR A 27 3.89 12.23 -11.82
CA THR A 27 4.61 11.67 -10.65
C THR A 27 5.95 12.37 -10.44
N ARG A 28 6.72 12.58 -11.52
CA ARG A 28 7.97 13.37 -11.47
C ARG A 28 7.72 14.81 -11.04
N GLU A 29 6.69 15.45 -11.56
CA GLU A 29 6.36 16.83 -11.20
C GLU A 29 5.92 16.95 -9.74
N ALA A 30 5.12 16.00 -9.24
CA ALA A 30 4.75 15.95 -7.83
C ALA A 30 5.98 15.81 -6.92
N ILE A 31 6.94 14.95 -7.28
CA ILE A 31 8.21 14.82 -6.56
C ILE A 31 9.00 16.13 -6.62
N ARG A 32 9.13 16.74 -7.81
CA ARG A 32 9.85 18.01 -8.00
C ARG A 32 9.27 19.13 -7.12
N LEU A 33 7.95 19.28 -7.11
CA LEU A 33 7.26 20.26 -6.26
C LEU A 33 7.42 19.94 -4.76
N THR A 34 7.40 18.66 -4.39
CA THR A 34 7.61 18.23 -3.00
C THR A 34 9.04 18.48 -2.53
N ARG A 35 10.05 18.32 -3.41
CA ARG A 35 11.44 18.72 -3.13
C ARG A 35 11.56 20.23 -2.89
N MET A 36 10.88 21.05 -3.70
CA MET A 36 10.84 22.50 -3.48
C MET A 36 10.18 22.85 -2.14
N LEU A 37 9.08 22.17 -1.79
CA LEU A 37 8.40 22.34 -0.51
C LEU A 37 9.31 21.96 0.67
N HIS A 38 10.00 20.81 0.57
CA HIS A 38 10.94 20.36 1.59
C HIS A 38 12.09 21.34 1.78
N ALA A 39 12.68 21.86 0.69
CA ALA A 39 13.72 22.88 0.76
C ALA A 39 13.25 24.20 1.37
N ALA A 40 12.00 24.60 1.12
CA ALA A 40 11.41 25.81 1.70
C ALA A 40 11.05 25.65 3.19
N LEU A 41 10.79 24.43 3.65
CA LEU A 41 10.38 24.07 5.00
C LEU A 41 11.43 23.17 5.66
N ALA A 42 12.68 23.61 5.70
CA ALA A 42 13.87 22.78 5.99
C ALA A 42 13.88 22.00 7.33
N ASP A 43 12.89 22.18 8.20
CA ASP A 43 12.75 21.44 9.46
C ASP A 43 11.37 20.81 9.68
N ASP A 44 10.47 20.82 8.70
CA ASP A 44 9.15 20.21 8.82
C ASP A 44 9.22 18.68 8.64
N PRO A 45 8.99 17.88 9.71
CA PRO A 45 9.14 16.42 9.66
C PRO A 45 8.13 15.76 8.71
N GLU A 46 6.97 16.38 8.53
CA GLU A 46 5.87 15.80 7.77
C GLU A 46 6.02 16.05 6.25
N ALA A 47 6.52 17.23 5.85
CA ALA A 47 6.95 17.49 4.48
C ALA A 47 8.11 16.57 4.07
N THR A 48 9.04 16.31 5.01
CA THR A 48 10.13 15.34 4.82
C THR A 48 9.58 13.92 4.65
N GLY A 49 8.63 13.52 5.51
CA GLY A 49 7.92 12.25 5.41
C GLY A 49 7.17 12.09 4.08
N LEU A 50 6.52 13.15 3.57
CA LEU A 50 5.85 13.13 2.27
C LEU A 50 6.84 12.91 1.12
N LEU A 51 7.98 13.60 1.12
CA LEU A 51 9.00 13.41 0.10
C LEU A 51 9.54 11.97 0.14
N ALA A 52 9.88 11.47 1.32
CA ALA A 52 10.34 10.09 1.52
C ALA A 52 9.31 9.08 0.99
N LEU A 53 8.02 9.24 1.35
CA LEU A 53 6.94 8.38 0.86
C LEU A 53 6.86 8.37 -0.67
N MET A 54 6.94 9.54 -1.32
CA MET A 54 6.87 9.63 -2.78
C MET A 54 8.06 8.94 -3.46
N LEU A 55 9.28 9.17 -2.96
CA LEU A 55 10.50 8.55 -3.50
C LEU A 55 10.47 7.03 -3.33
N LEU A 56 10.15 6.54 -2.12
CA LEU A 56 10.05 5.11 -1.83
C LEU A 56 8.94 4.44 -2.64
N THR A 57 7.83 5.14 -2.85
CA THR A 57 6.78 4.64 -3.72
C THR A 57 7.29 4.56 -5.15
N GLU A 58 7.82 5.66 -5.70
CA GLU A 58 8.31 5.76 -7.07
C GLU A 58 9.45 4.78 -7.40
N SER A 59 10.28 4.42 -6.42
CA SER A 59 11.37 3.45 -6.61
C SER A 59 10.94 2.12 -7.22
N ARG A 60 9.68 1.72 -6.98
CA ARG A 60 9.12 0.44 -7.44
C ARG A 60 8.47 0.52 -8.81
N ARG A 61 8.46 1.69 -9.45
CA ARG A 61 7.67 1.95 -10.66
C ARG A 61 7.88 0.92 -11.76
N ALA A 62 9.12 0.52 -12.01
CA ALA A 62 9.46 -0.45 -13.05
C ALA A 62 8.93 -1.87 -12.76
N ALA A 63 8.73 -2.23 -11.49
CA ALA A 63 8.30 -3.56 -11.08
C ALA A 63 6.77 -3.71 -10.94
N ARG A 64 6.00 -2.62 -10.94
CA ARG A 64 4.54 -2.65 -10.66
C ARG A 64 3.70 -3.29 -11.75
N THR A 65 4.24 -3.41 -12.96
CA THR A 65 3.51 -3.98 -14.08
C THR A 65 4.41 -4.89 -14.91
N ALA A 66 3.91 -6.08 -15.24
CA ALA A 66 4.51 -7.01 -16.18
C ALA A 66 3.47 -7.37 -17.23
N ASP A 67 3.84 -7.34 -18.51
CA ASP A 67 2.97 -7.66 -19.64
C ASP A 67 1.61 -6.93 -19.66
N GLY A 68 1.56 -5.73 -19.07
CA GLY A 68 0.36 -4.90 -19.00
C GLY A 68 -0.57 -5.20 -17.83
N ASP A 69 -0.23 -6.17 -16.97
CA ASP A 69 -0.96 -6.50 -15.76
C ASP A 69 -0.27 -5.98 -14.51
N LEU A 70 -1.05 -5.78 -13.43
CA LEU A 70 -0.54 -5.35 -12.14
C LEU A 70 0.19 -6.49 -11.46
N VAL A 71 1.37 -6.20 -10.92
CA VAL A 71 2.16 -7.14 -10.12
C VAL A 71 2.00 -6.81 -8.63
N PRO A 72 1.44 -7.73 -7.82
CA PRO A 72 1.34 -7.61 -6.36
C PRO A 72 2.69 -7.29 -5.72
N LEU A 73 2.70 -6.54 -4.62
CA LEU A 73 3.94 -6.05 -3.99
C LEU A 73 4.90 -7.17 -3.57
N ASP A 74 4.35 -8.29 -3.13
CA ASP A 74 5.06 -9.52 -2.75
C ASP A 74 5.54 -10.34 -3.96
N GLU A 75 5.04 -10.06 -5.15
CA GLU A 75 5.45 -10.71 -6.41
C GLU A 75 6.37 -9.79 -7.26
N GLN A 76 6.59 -8.53 -6.84
CA GLN A 76 7.45 -7.58 -7.55
C GLN A 76 8.91 -8.01 -7.50
N ASP A 77 9.57 -8.00 -8.65
CA ASP A 77 11.02 -8.15 -8.73
C ASP A 77 11.72 -6.94 -8.10
N ARG A 78 12.27 -7.14 -6.89
CA ARG A 78 12.97 -6.11 -6.12
C ARG A 78 14.33 -5.73 -6.71
N THR A 79 14.85 -6.48 -7.68
CA THR A 79 16.06 -6.10 -8.41
C THR A 79 15.80 -4.95 -9.38
N MET A 80 14.54 -4.79 -9.82
CA MET A 80 14.10 -3.68 -10.66
C MET A 80 13.79 -2.40 -9.87
N TRP A 81 13.94 -2.41 -8.54
CA TRP A 81 13.66 -1.23 -7.71
C TRP A 81 14.84 -0.25 -7.78
N ASP A 82 14.52 1.03 -7.95
CA ASP A 82 15.50 2.11 -8.03
C ASP A 82 16.20 2.29 -6.68
N ARG A 83 17.47 1.91 -6.62
CA ARG A 83 18.27 1.95 -5.39
C ARG A 83 18.62 3.36 -4.94
N ASP A 84 18.72 4.31 -5.86
CA ASP A 84 19.03 5.69 -5.53
C ASP A 84 17.82 6.36 -4.86
N LEU A 85 16.61 6.14 -5.41
CA LEU A 85 15.38 6.61 -4.78
C LEU A 85 15.11 5.96 -3.43
N ILE A 86 15.44 4.67 -3.27
CA ILE A 86 15.36 3.99 -1.97
C ILE A 86 16.33 4.61 -0.98
N ALA A 87 17.60 4.76 -1.35
CA ALA A 87 18.62 5.31 -0.46
C ALA A 87 18.26 6.72 0.00
N GLU A 88 17.79 7.58 -0.91
CA GLU A 88 17.36 8.93 -0.57
C GLU A 88 16.11 8.93 0.33
N GLY A 89 15.07 8.17 -0.04
CA GLY A 89 13.84 8.10 0.73
C GLY A 89 14.04 7.57 2.15
N THR A 90 14.88 6.55 2.30
CA THR A 90 15.26 6.00 3.62
C THR A 90 16.05 7.01 4.44
N ALA A 91 17.05 7.69 3.86
CA ALA A 91 17.82 8.70 4.58
C ALA A 91 16.95 9.86 5.09
N LEU A 92 15.96 10.29 4.29
CA LEU A 92 15.01 11.33 4.69
C LEU A 92 14.15 10.91 5.89
N ILE A 93 13.56 9.71 5.86
CA ILE A 93 12.69 9.26 6.96
C ILE A 93 13.48 8.98 8.24
N ASP A 94 14.68 8.40 8.14
CA ASP A 94 15.57 8.16 9.28
C ASP A 94 15.98 9.46 9.98
N GLY A 95 16.18 10.55 9.20
CA GLY A 95 16.55 11.87 9.72
C GLY A 95 15.45 12.58 10.53
N VAL A 96 14.19 12.14 10.41
CA VAL A 96 13.04 12.78 11.07
C VAL A 96 12.29 11.88 12.04
N TRP A 97 12.61 10.58 12.09
CA TRP A 97 11.91 9.60 12.92
C TRP A 97 11.94 9.91 14.42
N ASN A 98 13.03 10.53 14.91
CA ASN A 98 13.23 10.82 16.34
C ASN A 98 12.83 12.25 16.77
N ARG A 99 12.13 13.01 15.91
CA ARG A 99 11.82 14.45 16.17
C ARG A 99 10.48 14.70 16.88
N GLY A 100 9.93 13.70 17.58
CA GLY A 100 8.67 13.80 18.33
C GLY A 100 7.60 12.83 17.83
N GLN A 101 6.32 13.21 17.95
CA GLN A 101 5.22 12.36 17.48
C GLN A 101 5.17 12.37 15.94
N ALA A 102 5.34 11.21 15.32
CA ALA A 102 5.31 11.06 13.87
C ALA A 102 3.91 11.37 13.30
N GLY A 103 3.88 12.11 12.18
CA GLY A 103 2.67 12.36 11.40
C GLY A 103 2.32 11.22 10.42
N PRO A 104 1.17 11.31 9.74
CA PRO A 104 0.69 10.25 8.85
C PRO A 104 1.60 9.96 7.65
N TYR A 105 2.24 10.96 7.03
CA TYR A 105 3.17 10.73 5.93
C TYR A 105 4.48 10.12 6.43
N GLN A 106 4.98 10.52 7.60
CA GLN A 106 6.13 9.86 8.22
C GLN A 106 5.87 8.37 8.47
N LEU A 107 4.70 8.01 9.02
CA LEU A 107 4.35 6.60 9.25
C LEU A 107 4.20 5.82 7.94
N GLN A 108 3.57 6.40 6.92
CA GLN A 108 3.47 5.77 5.61
C GLN A 108 4.83 5.60 4.94
N ALA A 109 5.71 6.60 5.02
CA ALA A 109 7.08 6.52 4.52
C ALA A 109 7.87 5.42 5.24
N ALA A 110 7.75 5.32 6.57
CA ALA A 110 8.41 4.27 7.33
C ALA A 110 7.92 2.88 6.92
N ILE A 111 6.61 2.69 6.70
CA ILE A 111 6.09 1.41 6.17
C ILE A 111 6.71 1.10 4.80
N ALA A 112 6.78 2.09 3.90
CA ALA A 112 7.40 1.93 2.59
C ALA A 112 8.91 1.63 2.70
N ALA A 113 9.62 2.24 3.65
CA ALA A 113 11.05 2.02 3.89
C ALA A 113 11.32 0.60 4.40
N VAL A 114 10.48 0.07 5.30
CA VAL A 114 10.60 -1.32 5.77
C VAL A 114 10.43 -2.32 4.61
N HIS A 115 9.50 -2.06 3.69
CA HIS A 115 9.41 -2.85 2.46
C HIS A 115 10.67 -2.72 1.59
N ALA A 116 11.16 -1.49 1.38
CA ALA A 116 12.32 -1.19 0.55
C ALA A 116 13.64 -1.78 1.07
N ALA A 117 13.78 -1.92 2.39
CA ALA A 117 14.98 -2.44 3.04
C ALA A 117 15.16 -3.96 2.85
N ALA A 118 14.07 -4.71 2.67
CA ALA A 118 14.13 -6.16 2.52
C ALA A 118 14.53 -6.56 1.08
N SER A 119 15.48 -7.48 0.95
CA SER A 119 15.96 -7.90 -0.39
C SER A 119 14.98 -8.85 -1.09
N THR A 120 14.19 -9.60 -0.32
CA THR A 120 13.10 -10.45 -0.80
C THR A 120 11.81 -10.19 0.00
N PRO A 121 10.63 -10.54 -0.55
CA PRO A 121 9.36 -10.48 0.18
C PRO A 121 9.39 -11.14 1.57
N ASP A 122 9.99 -12.32 1.68
CA ASP A 122 10.06 -13.11 2.92
C ASP A 122 10.91 -12.46 4.02
N GLN A 123 11.83 -11.57 3.65
CA GLN A 123 12.67 -10.85 4.61
C GLN A 123 12.02 -9.56 5.13
N THR A 124 10.81 -9.23 4.68
CA THR A 124 10.11 -8.02 5.10
C THR A 124 9.77 -8.12 6.60
N ASP A 125 10.13 -7.10 7.40
CA ASP A 125 9.76 -7.04 8.81
C ASP A 125 8.27 -6.67 8.98
N TRP A 126 7.43 -7.69 8.86
CA TRP A 126 5.99 -7.55 9.00
C TRP A 126 5.56 -7.18 10.41
N ALA A 127 6.33 -7.56 11.45
CA ALA A 127 6.03 -7.20 12.83
C ALA A 127 6.17 -5.68 13.01
N GLN A 128 7.23 -5.08 12.45
CA GLN A 128 7.39 -3.64 12.43
C GLN A 128 6.26 -2.96 11.63
N ILE A 129 5.93 -3.46 10.43
CA ILE A 129 4.83 -2.89 9.62
C ILE A 129 3.49 -2.95 10.35
N ALA A 130 3.19 -4.03 11.07
CA ALA A 130 1.96 -4.15 11.86
C ALA A 130 1.87 -3.09 12.98
N VAL A 131 2.99 -2.81 13.65
CA VAL A 131 3.08 -1.74 14.66
C VAL A 131 2.90 -0.37 14.02
N LEU A 132 3.54 -0.11 12.88
CA LEU A 132 3.40 1.15 12.15
C LEU A 132 1.96 1.40 11.71
N TYR A 133 1.27 0.38 11.19
CA TYR A 133 -0.15 0.49 10.85
C TYR A 133 -1.06 0.71 12.06
N LEU A 134 -0.73 0.13 13.22
CA LEU A 134 -1.46 0.42 14.47
C LEU A 134 -1.36 1.90 14.84
N TRP A 135 -0.18 2.50 14.73
CA TRP A 135 0.00 3.94 14.97
C TRP A 135 -0.69 4.78 13.90
N LEU A 136 -0.60 4.38 12.63
CA LEU A 136 -1.23 5.10 11.53
C LEU A 136 -2.76 5.06 11.66
N GLU A 137 -3.34 3.94 12.10
CA GLU A 137 -4.79 3.83 12.35
C GLU A 137 -5.25 4.81 13.43
N ARG A 138 -4.44 5.03 14.48
CA ARG A 138 -4.77 6.00 15.55
C ARG A 138 -4.81 7.44 15.04
N LEU A 139 -3.92 7.79 14.12
CA LEU A 139 -3.87 9.14 13.52
C LEU A 139 -4.88 9.30 12.38
N THR A 140 -5.09 8.26 11.59
CA THR A 140 -5.89 8.26 10.36
C THR A 140 -6.81 7.02 10.34
N PRO A 141 -7.91 7.04 11.13
CA PRO A 141 -8.79 5.89 11.34
C PRO A 141 -9.74 5.64 10.15
N THR A 142 -9.16 5.36 8.99
CA THR A 142 -9.87 5.12 7.73
C THR A 142 -9.96 3.64 7.40
N ALA A 143 -10.96 3.25 6.61
CA ALA A 143 -11.13 1.85 6.19
C ALA A 143 -9.91 1.28 5.43
N PRO A 144 -9.26 1.99 4.48
CA PRO A 144 -8.04 1.49 3.85
C PRO A 144 -6.92 1.20 4.85
N VAL A 145 -6.68 2.08 5.82
CA VAL A 145 -5.63 1.89 6.84
C VAL A 145 -5.94 0.66 7.72
N ARG A 146 -7.20 0.48 8.11
CA ARG A 146 -7.65 -0.71 8.87
C ARG A 146 -7.43 -2.01 8.10
N LEU A 147 -7.81 -2.04 6.84
CA LEU A 147 -7.65 -3.23 5.98
C LEU A 147 -6.17 -3.53 5.72
N SER A 148 -5.34 -2.51 5.53
CA SER A 148 -3.88 -2.70 5.42
C SER A 148 -3.27 -3.23 6.72
N ARG A 149 -3.75 -2.76 7.89
CA ARG A 149 -3.34 -3.30 9.19
C ARG A 149 -3.69 -4.78 9.34
N VAL A 150 -4.87 -5.21 8.87
CA VAL A 150 -5.28 -6.62 8.86
C VAL A 150 -4.26 -7.47 8.09
N VAL A 151 -3.87 -7.04 6.89
CA VAL A 151 -2.86 -7.74 6.08
C VAL A 151 -1.51 -7.80 6.81
N ALA A 152 -1.06 -6.67 7.37
CA ALA A 152 0.19 -6.63 8.13
C ALA A 152 0.19 -7.59 9.34
N VAL A 153 -0.90 -7.63 10.10
CA VAL A 153 -1.07 -8.55 11.24
C VAL A 153 -1.10 -10.01 10.78
N ALA A 154 -1.73 -10.30 9.64
CA ALA A 154 -1.75 -11.64 9.08
C ALA A 154 -0.34 -12.16 8.74
N HIS A 155 0.48 -11.34 8.08
CA HIS A 155 1.86 -11.72 7.77
C HIS A 155 2.73 -11.80 9.04
N ALA A 156 2.58 -10.87 9.98
CA ALA A 156 3.40 -10.84 11.20
C ALA A 156 3.08 -11.97 12.19
N HIS A 157 1.80 -12.35 12.27
CA HIS A 157 1.30 -13.14 13.39
C HIS A 157 0.42 -14.33 12.97
N GLY A 158 0.27 -14.56 11.67
CA GLY A 158 -0.47 -15.66 11.07
C GLY A 158 -1.85 -15.24 10.57
N PRO A 159 -2.35 -15.86 9.48
CA PRO A 159 -3.59 -15.45 8.81
C PRO A 159 -4.83 -15.58 9.70
N ALA A 160 -4.84 -16.53 10.65
CA ALA A 160 -5.93 -16.66 11.63
C ALA A 160 -6.10 -15.41 12.52
N ARG A 161 -4.99 -14.77 12.93
CA ARG A 161 -5.05 -13.51 13.70
C ARG A 161 -5.49 -12.34 12.82
N GLY A 162 -5.09 -12.31 11.55
CA GLY A 162 -5.59 -11.35 10.57
C GLY A 162 -7.10 -11.45 10.39
N LEU A 163 -7.63 -12.67 10.21
CA LEU A 163 -9.07 -12.92 10.08
C LEU A 163 -9.84 -12.49 11.33
N ALA A 164 -9.35 -12.84 12.53
CA ALA A 164 -9.98 -12.41 13.78
C ALA A 164 -10.03 -10.88 13.92
N LEU A 165 -8.95 -10.19 13.54
CA LEU A 165 -8.92 -8.72 13.51
C LEU A 165 -9.91 -8.16 12.48
N LEU A 166 -10.01 -8.77 11.29
CA LEU A 166 -10.95 -8.37 10.26
C LEU A 166 -12.40 -8.52 10.72
N ASP A 167 -12.74 -9.63 11.39
CA ASP A 167 -14.06 -9.88 11.94
C ASP A 167 -14.46 -8.83 12.99
N ASP A 168 -13.56 -8.51 13.93
CA ASP A 168 -13.77 -7.45 14.91
C ASP A 168 -13.94 -6.06 14.26
N LEU A 169 -13.13 -5.75 13.24
CA LEU A 169 -13.27 -4.49 12.49
C LEU A 169 -14.59 -4.42 11.69
N ASN A 170 -15.06 -5.53 11.13
CA ASN A 170 -16.35 -5.61 10.45
C ASN A 170 -17.51 -5.36 11.43
N GLN A 171 -17.44 -5.91 12.64
CA GLN A 171 -18.44 -5.67 13.68
C GLN A 171 -18.49 -4.20 14.09
N ARG A 172 -17.33 -3.55 14.25
CA ARG A 172 -17.22 -2.17 14.74
C ARG A 172 -17.44 -1.10 13.67
N HIS A 173 -17.06 -1.37 12.42
CA HIS A 173 -17.01 -0.37 11.34
C HIS A 173 -17.79 -0.76 10.08
N HIS A 174 -18.40 -1.95 10.05
CA HIS A 174 -19.23 -2.45 8.93
C HIS A 174 -18.52 -2.46 7.58
N LEU A 175 -17.22 -2.81 7.55
CA LEU A 175 -16.40 -2.77 6.34
C LEU A 175 -16.90 -3.75 5.27
N ASP A 176 -17.52 -4.84 5.68
CA ASP A 176 -18.16 -5.89 4.86
C ASP A 176 -19.50 -5.47 4.24
N ARG A 177 -20.13 -4.41 4.78
CA ARG A 177 -21.47 -3.96 4.34
C ARG A 177 -21.43 -2.64 3.61
N HIS A 178 -20.48 -1.79 3.95
CA HIS A 178 -20.41 -0.45 3.39
C HIS A 178 -19.98 -0.49 1.91
N PRO A 179 -20.74 0.11 0.97
CA PRO A 179 -20.49 -0.01 -0.47
C PRO A 179 -19.07 0.38 -0.90
N LEU A 180 -18.50 1.42 -0.27
CA LEU A 180 -17.14 1.91 -0.58
C LEU A 180 -16.00 1.03 -0.06
N THR A 181 -16.28 0.03 0.78
CA THR A 181 -15.24 -0.78 1.45
C THR A 181 -15.42 -2.27 1.24
N ARG A 182 -16.65 -2.73 0.99
CA ARG A 182 -16.99 -4.16 0.86
C ARG A 182 -16.14 -4.88 -0.17
N GLN A 183 -15.86 -4.24 -1.30
CA GLN A 183 -15.00 -4.84 -2.33
C GLN A 183 -13.60 -5.16 -1.79
N ARG A 184 -12.95 -4.21 -1.11
CA ARG A 184 -11.61 -4.40 -0.53
C ARG A 184 -11.63 -5.37 0.64
N GLU A 185 -12.70 -5.36 1.45
CA GLU A 185 -12.90 -6.32 2.53
C GLU A 185 -12.94 -7.75 1.97
N HIS A 186 -13.76 -8.00 0.94
CA HIS A 186 -13.84 -9.31 0.29
C HIS A 186 -12.49 -9.75 -0.28
N ALA A 187 -11.75 -8.85 -0.94
CA ALA A 187 -10.42 -9.16 -1.48
C ALA A 187 -9.42 -9.54 -0.39
N VAL A 188 -9.38 -8.80 0.73
CA VAL A 188 -8.51 -9.11 1.88
C VAL A 188 -8.92 -10.44 2.52
N ARG A 189 -10.22 -10.65 2.77
CA ARG A 189 -10.73 -11.89 3.35
C ARG A 189 -10.43 -13.10 2.47
N ALA A 190 -10.60 -12.97 1.16
CA ALA A 190 -10.27 -14.02 0.19
C ALA A 190 -8.79 -14.40 0.28
N HIS A 191 -7.90 -13.40 0.30
CA HIS A 191 -6.46 -13.62 0.43
C HIS A 191 -6.10 -14.34 1.73
N LEU A 192 -6.66 -13.91 2.87
CA LEU A 192 -6.40 -14.57 4.15
C LEU A 192 -6.94 -16.00 4.22
N LEU A 193 -8.10 -16.26 3.62
CA LEU A 193 -8.67 -17.61 3.52
C LEU A 193 -7.80 -18.52 2.65
N GLN A 194 -7.29 -18.00 1.53
CA GLN A 194 -6.32 -18.71 0.70
C GLN A 194 -5.08 -19.09 1.52
N MET A 195 -4.52 -18.17 2.31
CA MET A 195 -3.36 -18.46 3.17
C MET A 195 -3.64 -19.53 4.23
N THR A 196 -4.90 -19.68 4.67
CA THR A 196 -5.31 -20.77 5.58
C THR A 196 -5.67 -22.08 4.89
N GLY A 197 -5.69 -22.11 3.55
CA GLY A 197 -6.05 -23.28 2.75
C GLY A 197 -7.54 -23.45 2.45
N ASP A 198 -8.40 -22.50 2.85
CA ASP A 198 -9.84 -22.49 2.51
C ASP A 198 -10.05 -21.92 1.09
N THR A 199 -9.55 -22.66 0.10
CA THR A 199 -9.50 -22.23 -1.31
C THR A 199 -10.89 -22.02 -1.90
N ALA A 200 -11.86 -22.84 -1.51
CA ALA A 200 -13.24 -22.75 -2.00
C ALA A 200 -13.90 -21.42 -1.61
N ARG A 201 -13.81 -21.01 -0.33
CA ARG A 201 -14.35 -19.73 0.12
C ARG A 201 -13.53 -18.55 -0.38
N ALA A 202 -12.20 -18.69 -0.46
CA ALA A 202 -11.34 -17.70 -1.06
C ALA A 202 -11.74 -17.40 -2.52
N ALA A 203 -11.90 -18.44 -3.35
CA ALA A 203 -12.31 -18.29 -4.74
C ALA A 203 -13.69 -17.63 -4.89
N ALA A 204 -14.64 -17.99 -4.03
CA ALA A 204 -15.97 -17.35 -4.03
C ALA A 204 -15.89 -15.85 -3.69
N LEU A 205 -15.12 -15.47 -2.66
CA LEU A 205 -14.95 -14.07 -2.27
C LEU A 205 -14.17 -13.26 -3.30
N TYR A 206 -13.17 -13.86 -3.95
CA TYR A 206 -12.47 -13.21 -5.07
C TYR A 206 -13.42 -12.86 -6.21
N ARG A 207 -14.33 -13.78 -6.61
CA ARG A 207 -15.36 -13.49 -7.63
C ARG A 207 -16.30 -12.38 -7.18
N GLN A 208 -16.78 -12.43 -5.94
CA GLN A 208 -17.63 -11.38 -5.39
C GLN A 208 -16.92 -10.02 -5.34
N ALA A 209 -15.62 -9.98 -5.01
CA ALA A 209 -14.84 -8.74 -5.06
C ALA A 209 -14.70 -8.22 -6.51
N ALA A 210 -14.52 -9.13 -7.48
CA ALA A 210 -14.42 -8.80 -8.90
C ALA A 210 -15.72 -8.20 -9.47
N ASP A 211 -16.88 -8.66 -8.98
CA ASP A 211 -18.20 -8.13 -9.35
C ASP A 211 -18.44 -6.71 -8.81
N LEU A 212 -17.73 -6.31 -7.75
CA LEU A 212 -17.91 -5.04 -7.06
C LEU A 212 -16.97 -3.92 -7.54
N THR A 213 -15.95 -4.23 -8.34
CA THR A 213 -15.04 -3.22 -8.88
C THR A 213 -15.40 -2.85 -10.31
N ALA A 214 -15.34 -1.55 -10.63
CA ALA A 214 -15.45 -1.04 -12.00
C ALA A 214 -14.08 -1.01 -12.72
N ASN A 215 -12.98 -1.27 -12.00
CA ASN A 215 -11.65 -1.28 -12.58
C ASN A 215 -11.37 -2.63 -13.25
N ARG A 216 -11.30 -2.63 -14.59
CA ARG A 216 -11.07 -3.85 -15.39
C ARG A 216 -9.77 -4.56 -15.07
N VAL A 217 -8.71 -3.84 -14.69
CA VAL A 217 -7.42 -4.46 -14.36
C VAL A 217 -7.52 -5.20 -13.02
N GLU A 218 -8.13 -4.56 -12.02
CA GLU A 218 -8.40 -5.19 -10.73
C GLU A 218 -9.37 -6.37 -10.86
N GLN A 219 -10.41 -6.24 -11.68
CA GLN A 219 -11.35 -7.32 -11.96
C GLN A 219 -10.66 -8.54 -12.57
N ARG A 220 -9.80 -8.36 -13.59
CA ARG A 220 -9.02 -9.45 -14.20
C ARG A 220 -8.12 -10.13 -13.17
N TYR A 221 -7.42 -9.36 -12.35
CA TYR A 221 -6.58 -9.89 -11.28
C TYR A 221 -7.38 -10.75 -10.29
N LEU A 222 -8.50 -10.24 -9.77
CA LEU A 222 -9.33 -10.97 -8.80
C LEU A 222 -9.93 -12.26 -9.40
N LEU A 223 -10.37 -12.22 -10.67
CA LEU A 223 -10.85 -13.41 -11.37
C LEU A 223 -9.74 -14.43 -11.63
N GLY A 224 -8.52 -13.98 -11.96
CA GLY A 224 -7.35 -14.84 -12.10
C GLY A 224 -7.07 -15.58 -10.79
N ARG A 225 -7.00 -14.85 -9.67
CA ARG A 225 -6.85 -15.45 -8.33
C ARG A 225 -7.95 -16.45 -7.97
N ALA A 226 -9.19 -16.20 -8.39
CA ALA A 226 -10.28 -17.15 -8.20
C ALA A 226 -10.15 -18.41 -9.07
N GLY A 227 -9.56 -18.29 -10.26
CA GLY A 227 -9.30 -19.39 -11.19
C GLY A 227 -8.16 -20.30 -10.74
N ASP A 228 -7.09 -19.72 -10.17
CA ASP A 228 -5.94 -20.48 -9.67
C ASP A 228 -6.27 -21.36 -8.43
N LEU A 229 -7.43 -21.12 -7.81
CA LEU A 229 -7.90 -21.81 -6.60
C LEU A 229 -9.02 -22.83 -6.87
N ALA A 230 -9.47 -22.95 -8.11
CA ALA A 230 -10.52 -23.87 -8.55
C ALA A 230 -9.94 -25.21 -9.01
#